data_AF-A0A956HRU3-F1
#
_entry.id   AF-A0A956HRU3-F1
#
_cell.length_a   1.000
_cell.length_b   1.000
_cell.length_c   1.000
_cell.angle_alpha   90.00
_cell.angle_beta   90.00
_cell.angle_gamma   90.00
#
_symmetry.space_group_name_H-M   'P 1'
#
loop_
_entity.id
_entity.type
_entity.pdbx_description
1 polymer ?
#
loop_
_entity_poly.entity_id
_entity_poly.type
_entity_poly.pdbx_seq_one_letter_code
_entity_poly.pdbx_strand_id
1 'polypeptide(L)'
;MAQKDREKAQARVTKDHLDAVEESIEMLKVSYERYFNGVDRAPPVREHEDVKRAVRDLAKLRGGTTVLRFRAQNLRARLVTYEHYWTRILGMIEKGTFKRVLTESARRERLV
;
A
#
# COMPACT_ATOMS: atom_id res chain seq x y z
N MET A 1 -11.19 -30.36 -27.13
CA MET A 1 -10.33 -30.04 -25.96
C MET A 1 -9.22 -29.06 -26.35
N ALA A 2 -9.55 -27.90 -26.93
CA ALA A 2 -8.58 -26.91 -27.42
C ALA A 2 -8.80 -25.50 -26.86
N GLN A 3 -9.76 -25.34 -25.95
CA GLN A 3 -10.20 -24.03 -25.43
C GLN A 3 -9.45 -23.60 -24.16
N LYS A 4 -8.88 -24.56 -23.42
CA LYS A 4 -8.38 -24.36 -22.05
C LYS A 4 -6.89 -24.02 -21.97
N ASP A 5 -6.14 -24.18 -23.06
CA ASP A 5 -4.70 -23.88 -23.09
C ASP A 5 -4.41 -22.40 -23.41
N ARG A 6 -5.37 -21.67 -24.00
CA ARG A 6 -5.35 -20.19 -24.14
C ARG A 6 -5.72 -19.45 -22.84
N GLU A 7 -6.24 -20.17 -21.86
CA GLU A 7 -6.75 -19.69 -20.56
C GLU A 7 -5.65 -19.06 -19.67
N LYS A 8 -4.39 -19.10 -20.10
CA LYS A 8 -3.22 -18.47 -19.46
C LYS A 8 -2.31 -17.77 -20.48
N ALA A 9 -2.90 -17.02 -21.42
CA ALA A 9 -2.19 -16.04 -22.24
C ALA A 9 -1.66 -14.89 -21.34
N GLN A 10 -0.65 -15.24 -20.53
CA GLN A 10 0.31 -14.40 -19.84
C GLN A 10 -0.20 -12.98 -19.53
N ALA A 11 -0.90 -12.81 -18.40
CA ALA A 11 -1.33 -11.50 -17.93
C ALA A 11 -0.14 -10.53 -17.97
N ARG A 12 -0.18 -9.62 -18.94
CA ARG A 12 0.90 -8.69 -19.23
C ARG A 12 0.76 -7.51 -18.29
N VAL A 13 1.86 -7.04 -17.73
CA VAL A 13 1.87 -5.74 -17.04
C VAL A 13 1.39 -4.67 -18.02
N THR A 14 0.27 -4.03 -17.70
CA THR A 14 -0.23 -2.84 -18.41
C THR A 14 -0.03 -1.61 -17.54
N LYS A 15 -0.15 -0.42 -18.13
CA LYS A 15 -0.07 0.85 -17.41
C LYS A 15 -1.15 0.92 -16.32
N ASP A 16 -2.39 0.55 -16.64
CA ASP A 16 -3.54 0.66 -15.73
C ASP A 16 -3.38 -0.20 -14.47
N HIS A 17 -2.80 -1.41 -14.60
CA HIS A 17 -2.46 -2.23 -13.44
C HIS A 17 -1.46 -1.52 -12.51
N LEU A 18 -0.49 -0.81 -13.07
CA LEU A 18 0.49 -0.05 -12.28
C LEU A 18 -0.12 1.19 -11.64
N ASP A 19 -0.99 1.90 -12.37
CA ASP A 19 -1.70 3.08 -11.87
C ASP A 19 -2.59 2.71 -10.67
N ALA A 20 -3.36 1.61 -10.76
CA ALA A 20 -4.20 1.14 -9.65
C ALA A 20 -3.39 0.72 -8.40
N VAL A 21 -2.24 0.07 -8.61
CA VAL A 21 -1.36 -0.31 -7.49
C VAL A 21 -0.70 0.92 -6.86
N GLU A 22 -0.30 1.91 -7.67
CA GLU A 22 0.25 3.16 -7.17
C GLU A 22 -0.77 3.91 -6.31
N GLU A 23 -2.01 4.06 -6.78
CA GLU A 23 -3.11 4.67 -6.02
C GLU A 23 -3.35 3.94 -4.70
N SER A 24 -3.36 2.60 -4.73
CA SER A 24 -3.56 1.80 -3.52
C SER A 24 -2.42 1.98 -2.50
N ILE A 25 -1.17 2.13 -2.96
CA ILE A 25 -0.01 2.46 -2.09
C ILE A 25 -0.19 3.84 -1.45
N GLU A 26 -0.63 4.85 -2.21
CA GLU A 26 -0.85 6.19 -1.66
C GLU A 26 -2.01 6.23 -0.67
N MET A 27 -3.10 5.54 -0.96
CA MET A 27 -4.21 5.40 -0.02
C MET A 27 -3.78 4.72 1.28
N LEU A 28 -2.96 3.67 1.19
CA LEU A 28 -2.44 2.99 2.37
C LEU A 28 -1.57 3.91 3.23
N LYS A 29 -0.73 4.74 2.60
CA LYS A 29 0.06 5.77 3.29
C LYS A 29 -0.85 6.74 4.05
N VAL A 30 -1.89 7.26 3.42
CA VAL A 30 -2.85 8.17 4.06
C VAL A 30 -3.53 7.49 5.27
N SER A 31 -3.94 6.23 5.13
CA SER A 31 -4.55 5.48 6.24
C SER A 31 -3.60 5.30 7.43
N TYR A 32 -2.31 5.03 7.17
CA TYR A 32 -1.31 4.99 8.24
C TYR A 32 -1.08 6.36 8.88
N GLU A 33 -1.02 7.44 8.09
CA GLU A 33 -0.89 8.81 8.60
C GLU A 33 -2.08 9.20 9.49
N ARG A 34 -3.31 8.87 9.08
CA ARG A 34 -4.52 9.04 9.90
C ARG A 34 -4.42 8.31 11.24
N TYR A 35 -3.97 7.05 11.23
CA TYR A 35 -3.75 6.27 12.44
C TYR A 35 -2.67 6.90 13.35
N PHE A 36 -1.53 7.33 12.78
CA PHE A 36 -0.46 7.96 13.55
C PHE A 36 -0.91 9.29 14.17
N ASN A 37 -1.69 10.08 13.43
CA ASN A 37 -2.28 11.32 13.94
C ASN A 37 -3.43 11.09 14.94
N GLY A 38 -3.87 9.83 15.13
CA GLY A 38 -4.93 9.48 16.06
C GLY A 38 -6.34 9.76 15.57
N VAL A 39 -6.52 9.98 14.26
CA VAL A 39 -7.84 10.01 13.62
C VAL A 39 -8.42 8.60 13.63
N ASP A 40 -7.64 7.62 13.19
CA ASP A 40 -8.03 6.21 13.26
C ASP A 40 -7.51 5.55 14.54
N ARG A 41 -8.33 4.68 15.13
CA ARG A 41 -8.01 4.00 16.39
C ARG A 41 -7.11 2.77 16.22
N ALA A 42 -7.07 2.20 15.02
CA ALA A 42 -6.33 0.98 14.71
C ALA A 42 -5.54 1.14 13.40
N PRO A 43 -4.39 0.44 13.25
CA PRO A 43 -3.62 0.48 12.01
C PRO A 43 -4.36 -0.24 10.86
N PRO A 44 -4.16 0.18 9.60
CA PRO A 44 -4.83 -0.37 8.43
C PRO A 44 -4.23 -1.72 7.96
N VAL A 45 -4.29 -2.74 8.82
CA VAL A 45 -3.63 -4.05 8.59
C VAL A 45 -4.17 -4.77 7.35
N ARG A 46 -5.49 -4.72 7.14
CA ARG A 46 -6.13 -5.43 6.02
C ARG A 46 -5.74 -4.78 4.69
N GLU A 47 -5.88 -3.46 4.61
CA GLU A 47 -5.49 -2.66 3.45
C GLU A 47 -4.00 -2.86 3.14
N HIS A 48 -3.16 -2.97 4.18
CA HIS A 48 -1.74 -3.25 4.02
C HIS A 48 -1.49 -4.61 3.34
N GLU A 49 -2.12 -5.69 3.83
CA GLU A 49 -1.95 -7.01 3.22
C GLU A 49 -2.51 -7.10 1.80
N ASP A 50 -3.59 -6.38 1.50
CA ASP A 50 -4.16 -6.27 0.16
C ASP A 50 -3.18 -5.58 -0.81
N VAL A 51 -2.59 -4.44 -0.41
CA VAL A 51 -1.58 -3.75 -1.23
C VAL A 51 -0.32 -4.60 -1.40
N LYS A 52 0.16 -5.28 -0.36
CA LYS A 52 1.29 -6.22 -0.47
C LYS A 52 0.97 -7.35 -1.46
N ARG A 53 -0.25 -7.87 -1.44
CA ARG A 53 -0.69 -8.88 -2.42
C ARG A 53 -0.66 -8.31 -3.83
N ALA A 54 -1.24 -7.14 -4.05
CA ALA A 54 -1.27 -6.50 -5.36
C ALA A 54 0.15 -6.24 -5.93
N VAL A 55 1.07 -5.71 -5.10
CA VAL A 55 2.48 -5.51 -5.48
C VAL A 55 3.20 -6.83 -5.76
N ARG A 56 2.96 -7.89 -4.97
CA ARG A 56 3.52 -9.23 -5.24
C ARG A 56 3.00 -9.81 -6.55
N ASP A 57 1.74 -9.56 -6.88
CA ASP A 57 1.13 -10.07 -8.10
C ASP A 57 1.68 -9.34 -9.35
N LEU A 58 2.06 -8.05 -9.25
CA LEU A 58 2.80 -7.36 -10.33
C LEU A 58 4.11 -8.08 -10.71
N ALA A 59 4.81 -8.67 -9.73
CA ALA A 59 6.05 -9.41 -10.01
C ALA A 59 5.81 -10.75 -10.72
N LYS A 60 4.58 -11.30 -10.66
CA LYS A 60 4.20 -12.56 -11.32
C LYS A 60 3.74 -12.32 -12.76
N LEU A 61 3.30 -11.11 -13.09
CA LEU A 61 2.92 -10.72 -14.44
C LEU A 61 4.16 -10.78 -15.36
N ARG A 62 4.07 -11.52 -16.46
CA ARG A 62 5.17 -11.64 -17.44
C ARG A 62 4.88 -10.74 -18.64
N GLY A 63 5.93 -10.21 -19.25
CA GLY A 63 5.83 -9.31 -20.40
C GLY A 63 5.83 -7.83 -20.00
N GLY A 64 5.56 -6.94 -20.97
CA GLY A 64 5.64 -5.49 -20.77
C GLY A 64 6.99 -4.90 -21.20
N THR A 65 6.97 -3.60 -21.53
CA THR A 65 8.19 -2.86 -21.90
C THR A 65 9.13 -2.75 -20.70
N THR A 66 10.40 -2.47 -20.95
CA THR A 66 11.39 -2.21 -19.89
C THR A 66 10.92 -1.10 -18.94
N VAL A 67 10.26 -0.07 -19.48
CA VAL A 67 9.69 1.04 -18.71
C VAL A 67 8.63 0.55 -17.70
N LEU A 68 7.69 -0.30 -18.13
CA LEU A 68 6.65 -0.82 -17.24
C LEU A 68 7.23 -1.72 -16.16
N ARG A 69 8.23 -2.55 -16.50
CA ARG A 69 8.94 -3.39 -15.53
C ARG A 69 9.69 -2.55 -14.50
N PHE A 70 10.38 -1.50 -14.93
CA PHE A 70 11.08 -0.58 -14.03
C PHE A 70 10.10 0.14 -13.09
N ARG A 71 8.97 0.60 -13.62
CA ARG A 71 7.91 1.20 -12.79
C ARG A 71 7.36 0.24 -11.75
N ALA A 72 7.09 -1.03 -12.11
CA ALA A 72 6.67 -2.05 -11.15
C ALA A 72 7.70 -2.27 -10.03
N GLN A 73 8.99 -2.30 -10.36
CA GLN A 73 10.07 -2.40 -9.36
C GLN A 73 10.12 -1.17 -8.45
N ASN A 74 9.90 0.03 -8.99
CA ASN A 74 9.84 1.26 -8.19
C ASN A 74 8.64 1.27 -7.23
N LEU A 75 7.47 0.79 -7.66
CA LEU A 75 6.30 0.66 -6.78
C LEU A 75 6.59 -0.31 -5.62
N ARG A 76 7.26 -1.43 -5.91
CA ARG A 76 7.71 -2.36 -4.87
C ARG A 76 8.69 -1.70 -3.89
N ALA A 77 9.69 -0.97 -4.40
CA ALA A 77 10.66 -0.26 -3.56
C ALA A 77 9.98 0.80 -2.67
N ARG A 78 9.03 1.55 -3.23
CA ARG A 78 8.22 2.55 -2.49
C ARG A 78 7.45 1.91 -1.34
N LEU A 79 6.77 0.79 -1.58
CA LEU A 79 6.06 0.06 -0.53
C LEU A 79 7.01 -0.37 0.59
N VAL A 80 8.16 -0.97 0.26
CA VAL A 80 9.16 -1.41 1.26
C VAL A 80 9.70 -0.23 2.09
N THR A 81 9.94 0.92 1.46
CA THR A 81 10.35 2.14 2.18
C THR A 81 9.28 2.60 3.16
N TYR A 82 8.00 2.57 2.77
CA TYR A 82 6.90 2.90 3.65
C TYR A 82 6.72 1.88 4.78
N GLU A 83 6.83 0.58 4.50
CA GLU A 83 6.78 -0.47 5.52
C GLU A 83 7.83 -0.27 6.62
N HIS A 84 9.08 0.03 6.24
CA HIS A 84 10.13 0.35 7.20
C HIS A 84 9.81 1.60 8.01
N TYR A 85 9.27 2.64 7.37
CA TYR A 85 8.83 3.85 8.06
C TYR A 85 7.73 3.55 9.07
N TRP A 86 6.65 2.87 8.65
CA TRP A 86 5.53 2.52 9.50
C TRP A 86 5.95 1.63 10.67
N THR A 87 6.80 0.64 10.43
CA THR A 87 7.34 -0.23 11.50
C THR A 87 8.06 0.59 12.57
N ARG A 88 8.87 1.57 12.18
CA ARG A 88 9.53 2.47 13.13
C ARG A 88 8.53 3.29 13.93
N ILE A 89 7.53 3.89 13.28
CA ILE A 89 6.51 4.70 13.96
C ILE A 89 5.69 3.83 14.92
N LEU A 90 5.25 2.66 14.48
CA LEU A 90 4.51 1.70 15.31
C LEU A 90 5.30 1.34 16.56
N GLY A 91 6.59 1.01 16.42
CA GLY A 91 7.45 0.74 17.57
C GLY A 91 7.64 1.93 18.52
N MET A 92 7.62 3.18 18.02
CA MET A 92 7.61 4.36 18.89
C MET A 92 6.26 4.58 19.58
N ILE A 93 5.15 4.24 18.93
CA ILE A 93 3.81 4.29 19.53
C ILE A 93 3.71 3.27 20.66
N GLU A 94 4.16 2.02 20.42
CA GLU A 94 4.19 0.96 21.43
C GLU A 94 5.02 1.33 22.66
N LYS A 95 6.15 2.02 22.45
CA LYS A 95 7.01 2.54 23.53
C LYS A 95 6.49 3.82 24.18
N GLY A 96 5.40 4.40 23.67
CA GLY A 96 4.87 5.69 24.14
C GLY A 96 5.74 6.91 23.84
N THR A 97 6.76 6.77 22.97
CA THR A 97 7.70 7.85 22.64
C THR A 97 7.26 8.66 21.41
N PHE A 98 6.25 8.18 20.68
CA PHE A 98 5.71 8.89 19.53
C PHE A 98 4.85 10.08 19.97
N LYS A 99 5.34 11.30 19.72
CA LYS A 99 4.54 12.52 19.87
C LYS A 99 3.52 12.59 18.74
N ARG A 100 2.30 12.12 19.00
CA ARG A 100 1.18 12.36 18.10
C ARG A 100 1.00 13.87 17.97
N VAL A 101 1.09 14.40 16.75
CA VAL A 101 0.58 15.73 16.48
C VAL A 101 -0.93 15.59 16.54
N LEU A 102 -1.48 15.74 17.75
CA LEU A 102 -2.91 15.86 17.97
C LEU A 102 -3.34 17.15 17.28
N THR A 103 -3.59 17.06 15.98
CA THR A 103 -4.44 18.04 15.34
C THR A 103 -5.78 17.94 16.06
N GLU A 104 -6.26 19.05 16.57
CA GLU A 104 -7.46 19.17 17.42
C GLU A 104 -8.74 18.56 16.80
N SER A 105 -8.67 18.07 15.56
CA SER A 105 -9.67 17.32 14.81
C SER A 105 -10.32 16.20 15.63
N ALA A 106 -9.57 15.46 16.44
CA ALA A 106 -10.11 14.35 17.25
C ALA A 106 -10.96 14.80 18.45
N ARG A 107 -10.85 16.07 18.90
CA ARG A 107 -11.74 16.63 19.95
C ARG A 107 -13.12 16.99 19.39
N ARG A 108 -13.27 17.15 18.07
CA ARG A 108 -14.48 17.70 17.45
C ARG A 108 -15.55 16.65 17.12
N GLU A 109 -15.17 15.40 16.84
CA GLU A 109 -16.13 14.31 16.55
C GLU A 109 -16.78 13.68 17.80
N ARG A 110 -16.27 13.96 19.01
CA ARG A 110 -16.87 13.48 20.26
C ARG A 110 -17.91 14.45 20.85
N LEU A 111 -18.24 15.53 20.15
CA LEU A 111 -19.13 16.61 20.61
C LEU A 111 -20.29 16.88 19.63
N VAL A 112 -20.72 15.89 18.85
CA VAL A 112 -21.95 15.97 18.05
C VAL A 112 -22.86 14.82 18.40
#